data_AF-A0A8R1EKV1-F1
#
_entry.id   AF-A0A8R1EKV1-F1
#
_cell.length_a   1.000
_cell.length_b   1.000
_cell.length_c   1.000
_cell.angle_alpha   90.00
_cell.angle_beta   90.00
_cell.angle_gamma   90.00
#
_symmetry.space_group_name_H-M   'P 1'
#
loop_
_entity.id
_entity.type
_entity.pdbx_description
1 polymer ?
#
loop_
_entity_poly.entity_id
_entity_poly.type
_entity_poly.pdbx_seq_one_letter_code
_entity_poly.pdbx_strand_id
1 'polypeptide(L)'
;MATQDDAHLAELKKKRTFRKFTYRGVDLDQLLDMSREQFAKLLPCRMRRRLDRGLKRKHLALIAKVQKAKKAAGVLEKPATVKTHLRDMIILP
;
A
#
# COMPACT_ATOMS: atom_id res chain seq x y z
N MET A 1 -10.84 -27.89 14.18
CA MET A 1 -11.45 -26.54 14.06
C MET A 1 -10.56 -25.52 13.32
N ALA A 2 -9.30 -25.81 12.97
CA ALA A 2 -8.44 -24.89 12.17
C ALA A 2 -8.51 -25.11 10.65
N THR A 3 -9.03 -26.25 10.18
CA THR A 3 -9.05 -26.64 8.77
C THR A 3 -10.15 -25.98 7.93
N GLN A 4 -11.17 -25.39 8.58
CA GLN A 4 -12.26 -24.70 7.89
C GLN A 4 -11.92 -23.24 7.56
N ASP A 5 -11.06 -22.58 8.33
CA ASP A 5 -10.63 -21.20 8.09
C ASP A 5 -9.72 -21.07 6.86
N ASP A 6 -8.76 -21.99 6.67
CA ASP A 6 -7.85 -21.98 5.51
C ASP A 6 -8.58 -22.23 4.19
N ALA A 7 -9.58 -23.13 4.20
CA ALA A 7 -10.41 -23.41 3.04
C ALA A 7 -11.27 -22.19 2.66
N HIS A 8 -11.84 -21.49 3.65
CA HIS A 8 -12.64 -20.29 3.44
C HIS A 8 -11.80 -19.10 2.95
N LEU A 9 -10.58 -18.94 3.47
CA LEU A 9 -9.59 -17.97 3.00
C LEU A 9 -9.15 -18.23 1.56
N ALA A 10 -8.99 -19.49 1.16
CA ALA A 10 -8.64 -19.89 -0.20
C ALA A 10 -9.78 -19.62 -1.20
N GLU A 11 -11.04 -19.82 -0.79
CA GLU A 11 -12.23 -19.52 -1.60
C GLU A 11 -12.42 -18.02 -1.83
N LEU A 12 -12.19 -17.20 -0.79
CA LEU A 12 -12.22 -15.74 -0.88
C LEU A 12 -11.07 -15.19 -1.75
N LYS A 13 -9.89 -15.84 -1.72
CA LYS A 13 -8.77 -15.56 -2.65
C LYS A 13 -9.15 -15.88 -4.10
N LYS A 14 -9.83 -17.00 -4.37
CA LYS A 14 -10.30 -17.38 -5.72
C LYS A 14 -11.35 -16.41 -6.30
N LYS A 15 -12.23 -15.86 -5.47
CA LYS A 15 -13.23 -14.84 -5.89
C LYS A 15 -12.59 -13.50 -6.27
N ARG A 16 -11.37 -13.19 -5.80
CA ARG A 16 -10.59 -12.01 -6.23
C ARG A 16 -9.58 -12.43 -7.28
N THR A 17 -10.00 -12.53 -8.54
CA THR A 17 -9.08 -12.62 -9.68
C THR A 17 -8.29 -11.30 -9.79
N PHE A 18 -7.13 -11.24 -9.14
CA PHE A 18 -6.19 -10.14 -9.31
C PHE A 18 -5.52 -10.27 -10.68
N ARG A 19 -5.63 -9.23 -11.52
CA ARG A 19 -4.65 -9.04 -12.59
C ARG A 19 -3.30 -8.87 -11.91
N LYS A 20 -2.28 -9.62 -12.35
CA LYS A 20 -0.90 -9.40 -11.89
C LYS A 20 -0.53 -7.97 -12.23
N PHE A 21 -0.37 -7.14 -11.20
CA PHE A 21 -0.05 -5.74 -11.36
C PHE A 21 1.46 -5.61 -11.47
N THR A 22 1.91 -5.03 -12.58
CA THR A 22 3.29 -4.65 -12.80
C THR A 22 3.39 -3.13 -12.90
N TYR A 23 4.30 -2.54 -12.15
CA TYR A 23 4.64 -1.12 -12.29
C TYR A 23 6.05 -0.99 -12.83
N ARG A 24 6.19 -0.48 -14.07
CA ARG A 24 7.49 -0.30 -14.74
C ARG A 24 8.36 -1.56 -14.74
N GLY A 25 7.75 -2.73 -14.92
CA GLY A 25 8.44 -4.02 -14.95
C GLY A 25 8.72 -4.63 -13.58
N VAL A 26 8.23 -4.03 -12.48
CA VAL A 26 8.36 -4.55 -11.11
C VAL A 26 7.00 -5.10 -10.64
N ASP A 27 7.01 -6.32 -10.11
CA ASP A 27 5.82 -6.97 -9.55
C ASP A 27 5.39 -6.37 -8.20
N LEU A 28 4.13 -6.59 -7.82
CA LEU A 28 3.58 -6.05 -6.57
C LEU A 28 4.34 -6.50 -5.32
N ASP A 29 4.70 -7.78 -5.22
CA ASP A 29 5.41 -8.31 -4.05
C ASP A 29 6.80 -7.66 -3.93
N GLN A 30 7.47 -7.49 -5.07
CA GLN A 30 8.76 -6.80 -5.12
C GLN A 30 8.64 -5.31 -4.76
N LEU A 31 7.56 -4.62 -5.13
CA LEU A 31 7.33 -3.22 -4.77
C LEU A 31 7.14 -3.03 -3.25
N LEU A 32 6.60 -4.03 -2.55
CA LEU A 32 6.37 -3.97 -1.09
C LEU A 32 7.67 -4.14 -0.30
N ASP A 33 8.59 -4.96 -0.81
CA ASP A 33 9.88 -5.22 -0.17
C ASP A 33 10.94 -4.15 -0.48
N MET A 34 10.73 -3.37 -1.55
CA MET A 34 11.65 -2.31 -1.96
C MET A 34 11.74 -1.16 -0.96
N SER A 35 12.95 -0.60 -0.82
CA SER A 35 13.15 0.61 -0.03
C SER A 35 12.58 1.85 -0.76
N ARG A 36 12.21 2.88 0.02
CA ARG A 36 11.66 4.13 -0.53
C ARG A 36 12.60 4.83 -1.52
N GLU A 37 13.91 4.68 -1.34
CA GLU A 37 14.93 5.27 -2.21
C GLU A 37 15.03 4.53 -3.55
N GLN A 38 14.93 3.20 -3.53
CA GLN A 38 14.88 2.40 -4.75
C GLN A 38 13.59 2.69 -5.52
N PHE A 39 12.46 2.79 -4.82
CA PHE A 39 11.18 3.16 -5.40
C PHE A 39 11.20 4.57 -6.01
N ALA A 40 11.89 5.54 -5.39
CA ALA A 40 12.03 6.90 -5.91
C ALA A 40 12.68 6.95 -7.31
N LYS A 41 13.56 6.00 -7.64
CA LYS A 41 14.20 5.91 -8.97
C LYS A 41 13.23 5.45 -10.07
N LEU A 42 12.20 4.68 -9.71
CA LEU A 42 11.16 4.23 -10.64
C LEU A 42 10.11 5.32 -10.90
N LEU A 43 10.03 6.36 -10.06
CA LEU A 43 9.01 7.38 -10.17
C LEU A 43 9.34 8.46 -11.24
N PRO A 44 8.32 9.10 -11.86
CA PRO A 44 8.51 10.29 -12.69
C PRO A 44 9.17 11.46 -11.93
N CYS A 45 9.79 12.38 -12.67
CA CYS A 45 10.58 13.50 -12.15
C CYS A 45 9.91 14.31 -11.03
N ARG A 46 8.60 14.63 -11.16
CA ARG A 46 7.83 15.37 -10.15
C ARG A 46 7.75 14.64 -8.82
N MET A 47 7.49 13.33 -8.86
CA MET A 47 7.31 12.53 -7.65
C MET A 47 8.65 12.30 -6.96
N ARG A 48 9.71 12.02 -7.74
CA ARG A 48 11.09 11.93 -7.24
C ARG A 48 11.52 13.21 -6.53
N ARG A 49 11.37 14.37 -7.18
CA ARG A 49 11.69 15.69 -6.60
C ARG A 49 10.95 15.97 -5.29
N ARG A 50 9.73 15.44 -5.13
CA ARG A 50 8.96 15.62 -3.88
C ARG A 50 9.45 14.72 -2.75
N LEU A 51 9.87 13.50 -3.07
CA LEU A 51 10.50 12.60 -2.09
C LEU A 51 11.88 13.12 -1.67
N ASP A 52 12.69 13.59 -2.63
CA ASP A 52 14.03 14.15 -2.36
C ASP A 52 13.97 15.40 -1.47
N ARG A 53 12.96 16.25 -1.66
CA ARG A 53 12.73 17.43 -0.80
C ARG A 53 12.14 17.09 0.58
N GLY A 54 11.71 15.85 0.77
CA GLY A 54 11.11 15.38 2.02
C GLY A 54 9.61 15.63 2.15
N LEU A 55 8.97 14.79 2.97
CA LEU A 55 7.55 14.88 3.31
C LEU A 55 7.34 15.79 4.53
N LYS A 56 6.38 16.72 4.44
CA LYS A 56 5.99 17.56 5.59
C LYS A 56 5.37 16.70 6.71
N ARG A 57 5.41 17.19 7.95
CA ARG A 57 4.85 16.49 9.14
C ARG A 57 3.39 16.02 8.96
N LYS A 58 2.56 16.79 8.26
CA LYS A 58 1.15 16.42 7.96
C LYS A 58 1.04 15.12 7.15
N HIS A 59 1.97 14.92 6.21
CA HIS A 59 2.00 13.74 5.33
C HIS A 59 2.49 12.50 6.08
N LEU A 60 3.49 12.67 6.95
CA LEU A 60 3.95 11.60 7.84
C LEU A 60 2.85 11.13 8.80
N ALA A 61 2.09 12.07 9.36
CA ALA A 61 0.94 11.74 10.22
C ALA A 61 -0.16 10.97 9.46
N LEU A 62 -0.37 11.28 8.18
CA LEU A 62 -1.32 10.53 7.34
C LEU A 62 -0.86 9.09 7.12
N ILE A 63 0.43 8.88 6.81
CA ILE A 63 1.00 7.52 6.64
C ILE A 63 0.79 6.70 7.91
N ALA A 64 1.12 7.27 9.08
CA ALA A 64 0.95 6.59 10.36
C ALA A 64 -0.52 6.21 10.64
N LYS A 65 -1.48 7.10 10.30
CA LYS A 65 -2.92 6.80 10.42
C LYS A 65 -3.36 5.65 9.52
N VAL A 66 -2.90 5.63 8.27
CA VAL A 66 -3.22 4.57 7.30
C VAL A 66 -2.63 3.23 7.75
N GLN A 67 -1.37 3.21 8.18
CA GLN A 67 -0.73 2.00 8.70
C GLN A 67 -1.46 1.46 9.94
N LYS A 68 -1.87 2.35 10.86
CA LYS A 68 -2.67 1.97 12.04
C LYS A 68 -4.02 1.37 11.64
N ALA A 69 -4.71 1.97 10.67
CA ALA A 69 -5.99 1.46 10.17
C ALA A 69 -5.85 0.09 9.48
N LYS A 70 -4.77 -0.11 8.70
CA LYS A 70 -4.47 -1.41 8.07
C LYS A 70 -4.15 -2.49 9.11
N LYS A 71 -3.39 -2.16 10.17
CA LYS A 71 -3.05 -3.10 11.25
C LYS A 71 -4.24 -3.45 12.14
N ALA A 72 -5.19 -2.54 12.31
CA ALA A 72 -6.38 -2.75 13.13
C ALA A 72 -7.47 -3.57 12.41
N ALA A 73 -7.41 -3.70 11.09
CA ALA A 73 -8.36 -4.50 10.34
C ALA A 73 -8.10 -6.01 10.51
N GLY A 74 -9.17 -6.79 10.62
CA GLY A 74 -9.10 -8.24 10.60
C GLY A 74 -8.58 -8.78 9.28
N VAL A 75 -8.09 -10.03 9.28
CA VAL A 75 -7.60 -10.69 8.07
C VAL A 75 -8.75 -10.75 7.05
N LEU A 76 -8.50 -10.28 5.83
CA LEU A 76 -9.46 -10.16 4.71
C LEU A 76 -10.53 -9.05 4.77
N GLU A 77 -10.61 -8.27 5.86
CA GLU A 77 -11.56 -7.15 5.93
C GLU A 77 -11.00 -5.86 5.32
N LYS A 78 -11.91 -4.98 4.87
CA LYS A 78 -11.51 -3.65 4.38
C LYS A 78 -11.19 -2.77 5.59
N PRO A 79 -10.02 -2.10 5.62
CA PRO A 79 -9.68 -1.22 6.72
C PRO A 79 -10.60 0.00 6.78
N ALA A 80 -10.70 0.59 7.97
CA ALA A 80 -11.48 1.80 8.19
C ALA A 80 -11.00 2.95 7.28
N THR A 81 -11.96 3.70 6.73
CA THR A 81 -11.67 4.78 5.78
C THR A 81 -11.03 5.98 6.48
N VAL A 82 -9.83 6.39 6.04
CA VAL A 82 -9.13 7.56 6.57
C VAL A 82 -9.45 8.79 5.70
N LYS A 83 -10.20 9.76 6.25
CA LYS A 83 -10.53 11.03 5.57
C LYS A 83 -9.34 12.00 5.65
N THR A 84 -8.98 12.63 4.52
CA THR A 84 -7.89 13.62 4.45
C THR A 84 -8.16 14.68 3.40
N HIS A 85 -7.70 15.92 3.66
CA HIS A 85 -7.73 17.02 2.70
C HIS A 85 -6.43 17.11 1.87
N LEU A 86 -5.44 16.27 2.17
CA LEU A 86 -4.11 16.29 1.54
C LEU A 86 -4.17 15.66 0.14
N ARG A 87 -4.55 16.47 -0.85
CA ARG A 87 -4.62 16.06 -2.27
C ARG A 87 -3.25 15.97 -2.94
N ASP A 88 -2.23 16.55 -2.33
CA ASP A 88 -0.87 16.59 -2.87
C ASP A 88 -0.10 15.30 -2.58
N MET A 89 -0.52 14.48 -1.60
CA MET A 89 0.09 13.21 -1.19
C MET A 89 0.33 12.25 -2.37
N ILE A 90 1.53 11.68 -2.45
CA ILE A 90 1.86 10.61 -3.41
C ILE A 90 1.41 9.28 -2.82
N ILE A 91 0.86 8.41 -3.67
CA ILE A 91 0.58 7.02 -3.30
C ILE A 91 1.91 6.28 -3.21
N LEU A 92 2.20 5.75 -2.02
CA LEU A 92 3.35 4.89 -1.78
C LEU A 92 2.86 3.43 -1.75
N PRO A 93 3.65 2.48 -2.28
CA PRO A 93 3.36 1.06 -2.14
C PRO A 93 3.32 0.63 -0.66
#